data_AF-A0AAW9L866-F1
#
_entry.id   AF-A0AAW9L866-F1
#
_cell.length_a   1.000
_cell.length_b   1.000
_cell.length_c   1.000
_cell.angle_alpha   90.00
_cell.angle_beta   90.00
_cell.angle_gamma   90.00
#
_symmetry.space_group_name_H-M   'P 1'
#
loop_
_entity.id
_entity.type
_entity.pdbx_description
1 polymer ?
#
loop_
_entity_poly.entity_id
_entity_poly.type
_entity_poly.pdbx_seq_one_letter_code
_entity_poly.pdbx_strand_id
1 'polypeptide(L)'
;MDVLDERYDELPENIDVLPPETDVSTYALIDLANVVLAYCSTTGLESAYMRTPVVTVGQPHYTDKGFTHDVESPSEYVAAIDADPKSLELSDSEYRLAQRYAYNYFIERPIYLDMIKPGFIGDEEYSSRSTVMQT
;
A
#
# COMPACT_ATOMS: atom_id res chain seq x y z
N MET A 1 -10.91 16.07 6.90
CA MET A 1 -11.79 15.38 7.87
C MET A 1 -13.25 15.73 7.65
N ASP A 2 -13.51 16.84 6.95
CA ASP A 2 -14.80 17.47 6.70
C ASP A 2 -15.93 16.49 6.34
N VAL A 3 -15.69 15.50 5.47
CA VAL A 3 -16.73 14.51 5.10
C VAL A 3 -17.14 13.60 6.26
N LEU A 4 -16.23 13.25 7.17
CA LEU A 4 -16.56 12.46 8.35
C LEU A 4 -17.34 13.31 9.36
N ASP A 5 -16.86 14.53 9.61
CA ASP A 5 -17.49 15.47 10.55
C ASP A 5 -18.89 15.91 10.08
N GLU A 6 -19.11 15.98 8.76
CA GLU A 6 -20.44 16.25 8.17
C GLU A 6 -21.41 15.07 8.27
N ARG A 7 -20.89 13.83 8.37
CA ARG A 7 -21.69 12.59 8.30
C ARG A 7 -21.95 11.97 9.67
N TYR A 8 -21.09 12.22 10.64
CA TYR A 8 -21.12 11.58 11.95
C TYR A 8 -20.90 12.62 13.05
N ASP A 9 -21.86 12.73 13.98
CA ASP A 9 -21.72 13.58 15.16
C ASP A 9 -20.65 13.05 16.14
N GLU A 10 -20.60 11.72 16.31
CA GLU A 10 -19.57 10.99 17.05
C GLU A 10 -19.21 9.69 16.30
N LEU A 11 -17.92 9.36 16.28
CA LEU A 11 -17.43 8.11 15.69
C LEU A 11 -17.59 6.94 16.69
N PRO A 12 -17.85 5.71 16.19
CA PRO A 12 -17.81 4.51 17.01
C PRO A 12 -16.46 4.32 17.73
N GLU A 13 -16.48 3.73 18.93
CA GLU A 13 -15.28 3.51 19.76
C GLU A 13 -14.19 2.65 19.10
N ASN A 14 -14.55 1.89 18.06
CA ASN A 14 -13.64 1.00 17.32
C ASN A 14 -13.03 1.64 16.06
N ILE A 15 -13.15 2.96 15.90
CA ILE A 15 -12.62 3.70 14.74
C ILE A 15 -11.68 4.80 15.23
N ASP A 16 -10.39 4.62 14.93
CA ASP A 16 -9.37 5.65 15.12
C ASP A 16 -9.05 6.32 13.78
N VAL A 17 -9.15 7.66 13.73
CA VAL A 17 -8.80 8.46 12.55
C VAL A 17 -7.48 9.19 12.81
N LEU A 18 -6.45 8.85 12.04
CA LEU A 18 -5.14 9.46 12.14
C LEU A 18 -5.02 10.62 11.13
N PRO A 19 -4.81 11.88 11.57
CA PRO A 19 -4.52 12.98 10.65
C PRO A 19 -3.17 12.79 9.96
N PRO A 20 -2.93 13.43 8.79
CA PRO A 20 -1.68 13.28 8.05
C PRO A 20 -0.44 13.79 8.80
N GLU A 21 -0.61 14.68 9.80
CA GLU A 21 0.46 15.18 10.67
C GLU A 21 0.82 14.22 11.82
N THR A 22 0.12 13.08 11.95
CA THR A 22 0.42 12.08 12.98
C THR A 22 1.85 11.57 12.81
N ASP A 23 2.64 11.62 13.88
CA ASP A 23 4.01 11.10 13.92
C ASP A 23 4.02 9.57 14.03
N VAL A 24 3.54 8.91 12.98
CA VAL A 24 3.54 7.46 12.82
C VAL A 24 3.89 7.11 11.39
N SER A 25 4.76 6.12 11.21
CA SER A 25 5.08 5.64 9.87
C SER A 25 3.98 4.70 9.36
N THR A 26 3.66 4.81 8.07
CA THR A 26 2.75 3.88 7.39
C THR A 26 3.18 2.42 7.59
N TYR A 27 4.49 2.15 7.57
CA TYR A 27 5.04 0.81 7.76
C TYR A 27 4.80 0.25 9.16
N ALA A 28 4.83 1.09 10.20
CA ALA A 28 4.46 0.66 11.55
C ALA A 28 2.98 0.28 11.64
N LEU A 29 2.10 0.99 10.92
CA LEU A 29 0.68 0.64 10.83
C LEU A 29 0.48 -0.68 10.08
N ILE A 30 1.21 -0.90 8.98
CA ILE A 30 1.17 -2.17 8.23
C ILE A 30 1.60 -3.35 9.11
N ASP A 31 2.71 -3.23 9.85
CA ASP A 31 3.21 -4.30 10.74
C ASP A 31 2.21 -4.67 11.86
N LEU A 32 1.36 -3.73 12.27
CA LEU A 32 0.32 -3.95 13.27
C LEU A 32 -0.99 -4.48 12.67
N ALA A 33 -1.21 -4.27 11.37
CA ALA A 33 -2.47 -4.59 10.71
C ALA A 33 -2.62 -6.09 10.45
N ASN A 34 -3.84 -6.61 10.63
CA ASN A 34 -4.16 -7.96 10.15
C ASN A 34 -4.53 -7.96 8.66
N VAL A 35 -5.10 -6.86 8.16
CA VAL A 35 -5.51 -6.65 6.77
C VAL A 35 -5.37 -5.17 6.45
N VAL A 36 -4.95 -4.85 5.23
CA VAL A 36 -4.94 -3.48 4.72
C VAL A 36 -6.00 -3.32 3.63
N LEU A 37 -6.88 -2.32 3.80
CA LEU A 37 -7.82 -1.89 2.76
C LEU A 37 -7.15 -0.74 1.99
N ALA A 38 -6.94 -0.89 0.68
CA ALA A 38 -6.24 0.11 -0.12
C ALA A 38 -7.09 0.56 -1.32
N TYR A 39 -7.28 1.88 -1.44
CA TYR A 39 -7.87 2.50 -2.62
C TYR A 39 -6.77 3.05 -3.53
N CYS A 40 -6.49 2.38 -4.65
CA CYS A 40 -5.51 2.79 -5.67
C CYS A 40 -4.16 3.35 -5.16
N SER A 41 -3.67 2.88 -4.00
CA SER A 41 -2.44 3.37 -3.37
C SER A 41 -1.28 2.40 -3.55
N THR A 42 -0.06 2.91 -3.72
CA THR A 42 1.16 2.09 -3.70
C THR A 42 1.36 1.37 -2.37
N THR A 43 0.80 1.92 -1.28
CA THR A 43 0.81 1.30 0.05
C THR A 43 0.17 -0.09 0.05
N GLY A 44 -0.81 -0.36 -0.82
CA GLY A 44 -1.34 -1.71 -0.94
C GLY A 44 -0.31 -2.70 -1.51
N LEU A 45 0.50 -2.29 -2.49
CA LEU A 45 1.58 -3.15 -2.99
C LEU A 45 2.68 -3.36 -1.93
N GLU A 46 3.03 -2.30 -1.20
CA GLU A 46 4.00 -2.35 -0.09
C GLU A 46 3.51 -3.29 1.03
N SER A 47 2.22 -3.25 1.36
CA SER A 47 1.61 -4.12 2.38
C SER A 47 1.69 -5.60 1.99
N ALA A 48 1.37 -5.92 0.73
CA ALA A 48 1.50 -7.28 0.21
C ALA A 48 2.97 -7.76 0.21
N TYR A 49 3.92 -6.86 -0.09
CA TYR A 49 5.36 -7.14 0.03
C TYR A 49 5.81 -7.41 1.48
N MET A 50 5.16 -6.76 2.45
CA MET A 50 5.36 -7.00 3.89
C MET A 50 4.55 -8.20 4.42
N ARG A 51 3.92 -8.98 3.54
CA ARG A 51 3.11 -10.16 3.86
C ARG A 51 1.80 -9.86 4.60
N THR A 52 1.40 -8.60 4.66
CA THR A 52 0.08 -8.23 5.18
C THR A 52 -0.94 -8.35 4.05
N PRO A 53 -2.05 -9.09 4.22
CA PRO A 53 -3.02 -9.27 3.16
C PRO A 53 -3.74 -7.97 2.84
N VAL A 54 -4.10 -7.80 1.56
CA VAL A 54 -4.60 -6.53 1.04
C VAL A 54 -5.90 -6.74 0.31
N VAL A 55 -6.91 -5.95 0.68
CA VAL A 55 -8.14 -5.81 -0.09
C VAL A 55 -8.01 -4.55 -0.94
N THR A 56 -8.10 -4.70 -2.25
CA THR A 56 -7.96 -3.58 -3.18
C THR A 56 -9.31 -3.07 -3.64
N VAL A 57 -9.44 -1.75 -3.68
CA VAL A 57 -10.59 -1.04 -4.24
C VAL A 57 -10.08 -0.11 -5.34
N GLY A 58 -10.82 -0.03 -6.45
CA GLY A 58 -10.52 0.91 -7.55
C GLY A 58 -9.55 0.41 -8.62
N GLN A 59 -9.19 -0.87 -8.63
CA GLN A 59 -8.38 -1.53 -9.65
C GLN A 59 -6.97 -0.89 -9.86
N PRO A 60 -6.09 -0.87 -8.84
CA PRO A 60 -4.69 -0.48 -9.04
C PRO A 60 -3.94 -1.38 -10.04
N HIS A 61 -2.75 -0.97 -10.47
CA HIS A 61 -1.94 -1.71 -11.46
C HIS A 61 -1.54 -3.14 -11.05
N TYR A 62 -1.64 -3.47 -9.76
CA TYR A 62 -1.36 -4.78 -9.18
C TYR A 62 -2.62 -5.62 -8.89
N THR A 63 -3.80 -5.20 -9.39
CA THR A 63 -5.04 -6.01 -9.43
C THR A 63 -4.89 -7.19 -10.38
N ASP A 64 -5.61 -8.29 -10.10
CA ASP A 64 -5.63 -9.54 -10.86
C ASP A 64 -4.24 -10.16 -11.01
N LYS A 65 -3.34 -9.87 -10.07
CA LYS A 65 -1.99 -10.45 -10.04
C LYS A 65 -1.89 -11.64 -9.10
N GLY A 66 -2.97 -12.00 -8.41
CA GLY A 66 -3.05 -13.21 -7.58
C GLY A 66 -2.29 -13.10 -6.27
N PHE A 67 -2.19 -11.90 -5.70
CA PHE A 67 -1.65 -11.68 -4.34
C PHE A 67 -2.44 -10.62 -3.57
N THR A 68 -3.66 -10.32 -4.02
CA THR A 68 -4.58 -9.34 -3.44
C THR A 68 -6.00 -9.87 -3.49
N HIS A 69 -6.85 -9.36 -2.61
CA HIS A 69 -8.29 -9.58 -2.62
C HIS A 69 -8.93 -8.40 -3.34
N ASP A 70 -9.28 -8.59 -4.60
CA ASP A 70 -9.74 -7.51 -5.46
C ASP A 70 -11.27 -7.45 -5.41
N VAL A 71 -11.83 -6.40 -4.82
CA VAL A 71 -13.29 -6.25 -4.68
C VAL A 71 -13.85 -5.34 -5.76
N GLU A 72 -14.96 -5.76 -6.38
CA GLU A 72 -15.58 -5.06 -7.51
C GLU A 72 -16.96 -4.48 -7.16
N SER A 73 -17.51 -4.82 -6.00
CA SER A 73 -18.82 -4.37 -5.55
C SER A 73 -18.84 -3.93 -4.08
N PRO A 74 -19.78 -3.03 -3.69
CA PRO A 74 -19.97 -2.68 -2.28
C PRO A 74 -20.28 -3.88 -1.39
N SER A 75 -20.99 -4.89 -1.90
CA SER A 75 -21.28 -6.13 -1.18
C SER A 75 -20.03 -6.96 -0.92
N GLU A 76 -19.12 -7.06 -1.89
CA GLU A 76 -17.84 -7.75 -1.70
C GLU A 76 -16.94 -7.01 -0.72
N TYR A 77 -16.94 -5.68 -0.77
CA TYR A 77 -16.19 -4.85 0.18
C TYR A 77 -16.64 -5.10 1.63
N VAL A 78 -17.95 -5.11 1.89
CA VAL A 78 -18.49 -5.42 3.22
C VAL A 78 -18.16 -6.86 3.62
N ALA A 79 -18.30 -7.83 2.71
CA ALA A 79 -17.97 -9.22 2.99
C ALA A 79 -16.47 -9.41 3.32
N ALA A 80 -15.58 -8.64 2.69
CA ALA A 80 -14.14 -8.67 2.98
C ALA A 80 -13.81 -8.07 4.36
N ILE A 81 -14.54 -7.04 4.80
CA ILE A 81 -14.41 -6.45 6.14
C ILE A 81 -14.90 -7.42 7.23
N ASP A 82 -16.01 -8.11 6.97
CA ASP A 82 -16.61 -9.05 7.92
C ASP A 82 -15.90 -10.41 7.98
N ALA A 83 -14.96 -10.66 7.06
CA ALA A 83 -14.21 -11.90 6.98
C ALA A 83 -13.23 -12.04 8.16
N ASP A 84 -12.93 -13.28 8.55
CA ASP A 84 -11.79 -13.55 9.44
C ASP A 84 -10.49 -13.13 8.72
N PRO A 85 -9.69 -12.21 9.28
CA PRO A 85 -8.42 -11.80 8.70
C PRO A 85 -7.51 -12.96 8.30
N LYS A 86 -7.56 -14.08 9.04
CA LYS A 86 -6.77 -15.28 8.73
C LYS A 86 -7.16 -15.92 7.39
N SER A 87 -8.41 -15.78 6.98
CA SER A 87 -8.87 -16.30 5.69
C SER A 87 -8.32 -15.51 4.50
N LEU A 88 -7.79 -14.31 4.75
CA LEU A 88 -7.21 -13.43 3.75
C LEU A 88 -5.68 -13.58 3.66
N GLU A 89 -5.04 -14.32 4.58
CA GLU A 89 -3.59 -14.49 4.62
C GLU A 89 -3.01 -15.01 3.29
N LEU A 90 -1.85 -14.47 2.93
CA LEU A 90 -1.12 -14.87 1.74
C LEU A 90 -0.44 -16.23 1.95
N SER A 91 -0.69 -17.16 1.03
CA SER A 91 0.14 -18.35 0.89
C SER A 91 1.58 -17.97 0.53
N ASP A 92 2.53 -18.90 0.74
CA ASP A 92 3.93 -18.66 0.36
C ASP A 92 4.11 -18.35 -1.12
N SER A 93 3.28 -18.91 -2.00
CA SER A 93 3.33 -18.64 -3.44
C SER A 93 2.84 -17.23 -3.78
N GLU A 94 1.74 -16.80 -3.19
CA GLU A 94 1.16 -15.47 -3.41
C GLU A 94 2.09 -14.40 -2.83
N TYR A 95 2.64 -14.65 -1.63
CA TYR A 95 3.63 -13.78 -1.02
C TYR A 95 4.88 -13.59 -1.91
N ARG A 96 5.44 -14.69 -2.43
CA ARG A 96 6.56 -14.62 -3.37
C ARG A 96 6.20 -13.87 -4.66
N LEU A 97 4.95 -13.98 -5.11
CA LEU A 97 4.46 -13.26 -6.29
C LEU A 97 4.37 -11.76 -6.03
N ALA A 98 3.86 -11.35 -4.87
CA ALA A 98 3.88 -9.96 -4.41
C ALA A 98 5.31 -9.41 -4.37
N GLN A 99 6.25 -10.17 -3.79
CA GLN A 99 7.66 -9.78 -3.72
C GLN A 99 8.28 -9.55 -5.11
N ARG A 100 8.05 -10.48 -6.05
CA ARG A 100 8.56 -10.36 -7.42
C ARG A 100 7.95 -9.19 -8.16
N TYR A 101 6.64 -8.96 -7.99
CA TYR A 101 5.96 -7.83 -8.61
C TYR A 101 6.49 -6.51 -8.06
N ALA A 102 6.57 -6.36 -6.74
CA ALA A 102 7.09 -5.18 -6.08
C ALA A 102 8.54 -4.88 -6.49
N TYR A 103 9.41 -5.89 -6.50
CA TYR A 103 10.78 -5.75 -6.98
C TYR A 103 10.81 -5.27 -8.45
N ASN A 104 9.98 -5.85 -9.30
CA ASN A 104 9.92 -5.43 -10.69
C ASN A 104 9.43 -3.99 -10.87
N TYR A 105 8.45 -3.57 -10.07
CA TYR A 105 7.86 -2.24 -10.11
C TYR A 105 8.78 -1.16 -9.54
N PHE A 106 9.36 -1.39 -8.35
CA PHE A 106 10.16 -0.39 -7.63
C PHE A 106 11.64 -0.37 -8.03
N ILE A 107 12.20 -1.47 -8.54
CA ILE A 107 13.65 -1.60 -8.76
C ILE A 107 14.01 -1.80 -10.24
N GLU A 108 13.38 -2.77 -10.92
CA GLU A 108 13.81 -3.16 -12.28
C GLU A 108 13.27 -2.27 -13.39
N ARG A 109 12.03 -1.80 -13.28
CA ARG A 109 11.35 -1.02 -14.33
C ARG A 109 11.48 0.50 -14.24
N PRO A 110 11.88 1.15 -13.13
CA PRO A 110 12.16 2.58 -13.15
C PRO A 110 13.30 2.91 -14.13
N ILE A 111 13.02 3.78 -15.10
CA ILE A 111 14.04 4.33 -15.99
C ILE A 111 14.47 5.67 -15.43
N TYR A 112 15.74 5.76 -15.01
CA TYR A 112 16.33 7.02 -14.59
C TYR A 112 16.76 7.81 -15.82
N LEU A 113 16.10 8.94 -16.08
CA LEU A 113 16.46 9.85 -17.16
C LEU A 113 17.46 10.88 -16.63
N ASP A 114 18.74 10.71 -16.97
CA ASP A 114 19.83 11.61 -16.56
C ASP A 114 19.64 13.07 -17.00
N MET A 115 18.73 13.33 -17.94
CA MET A 115 18.45 14.68 -18.47
C MET A 115 17.48 15.49 -17.60
N ILE A 116 16.78 14.88 -16.64
CA ILE A 116 15.89 15.57 -15.72
C ILE A 116 16.55 15.52 -14.35
N LYS A 117 17.25 16.60 -13.96
CA LYS A 117 17.61 16.78 -12.55
C LYS A 117 16.30 16.98 -11.79
N PRO A 118 15.88 16.05 -10.92
CA PRO A 118 14.68 16.28 -10.15
C PRO A 118 14.92 17.51 -9.28
N GLY A 119 14.10 18.54 -9.45
CA GLY A 119 14.17 19.79 -8.69
C GLY A 119 13.63 19.62 -7.27
N PHE A 120 14.08 18.60 -6.54
CA PHE A 120 13.82 18.52 -5.11
C PHE A 120 14.77 19.50 -4.42
N ILE A 121 14.19 20.58 -3.91
CA ILE A 121 14.85 21.53 -3.03
C ILE A 121 15.11 20.80 -1.71
N GLY A 122 16.40 20.53 -1.45
CA GLY A 122 16.89 20.00 -0.17
C GLY A 122 17.15 18.50 -0.19
N ASP A 123 18.30 18.07 -0.71
CA ASP A 123 19.26 17.21 -0.01
C ASP A 123 20.36 16.75 -0.97
N GLU A 124 21.61 17.13 -0.68
CA GLU A 124 22.81 16.82 -1.47
C GLU A 124 23.13 15.31 -1.54
N GLU A 125 22.43 14.45 -0.80
CA GLU A 125 22.72 13.02 -0.71
C GLU A 125 22.32 12.19 -1.94
N TYR A 126 21.33 12.64 -2.73
CA TYR A 126 20.78 11.84 -3.83
C TYR A 126 21.75 11.65 -5.01
N SER A 127 22.73 12.54 -5.16
CA SER A 127 23.72 12.46 -6.24
C SER A 127 24.71 11.29 -6.10
N SER A 128 24.79 10.66 -4.91
CA SER A 128 25.79 9.60 -4.65
C SER A 128 25.28 8.18 -4.96
N ARG A 129 23.96 7.97 -5.03
CA ARG A 129 23.37 6.63 -5.19
C ARG A 129 23.09 6.23 -6.64
N SER A 130 22.98 7.19 -7.56
CA SER A 130 22.81 6.88 -8.99
C SER A 130 24.04 6.19 -9.62
N THR A 131 25.22 6.31 -9.01
CA THR A 131 26.42 5.59 -9.45
C THR A 131 26.47 4.13 -8.97
N VAL A 132 25.76 3.76 -7.90
CA VAL A 132 25.93 2.44 -7.26
C VAL A 132 25.01 1.37 -7.86
N MET A 133 23.98 1.76 -8.62
CA MET A 133 23.07 0.82 -9.31
C MET A 133 23.48 0.51 -10.76
N GLN A 134 24.66 0.95 -11.18
CA GLN A 134 25.33 0.46 -12.38
C GLN A 134 26.56 -0.35 -11.97
N THR A 135 26.37 -1.61 -11.57
CA THR A 135 27.45 -2.63 -11.59
C THR A 135 26.85 -3.98 -11.92
#